data_AF-A0A7K0TVJ0-F1
#
_entry.id   AF-A0A7K0TVJ0-F1
#
_cell.length_a   1.000
_cell.length_b   1.000
_cell.length_c   1.000
_cell.angle_alpha   90.00
_cell.angle_beta   90.00
_cell.angle_gamma   90.00
#
_symmetry.space_group_name_H-M   'P 1'
#
loop_
_entity.id
_entity.type
_entity.pdbx_description
1 polymer ?
#
loop_
_entity_poly.entity_id
_entity_poly.type
_entity_poly.pdbx_seq_one_letter_code
_entity_poly.pdbx_strand_id
1 'polypeptide(L)'
;MRVDCHKGRDFWFFKQHLACLDNSVSLNLPDELVSIAEDVARAAGALLMNRPDSFTFTEKSSAVDFATQMDQQAEELIVSKLLAARPDDGIIAEEGAAKVSKSGITWVIDPLDGTVNYLYGLPGWNISIAAKSQEGVVAAVV
;
A
#
# COMPACT_ATOMS: atom_id res chain seq x y z
N MET A 1 -8.98 -24.27 36.09
CA MET A 1 -10.42 -24.31 36.47
C MET A 1 -11.20 -24.60 35.20
N ARG A 2 -11.85 -25.77 35.14
CA ARG A 2 -12.70 -26.18 34.00
C ARG A 2 -14.03 -25.44 34.06
N VAL A 3 -14.48 -24.89 32.94
CA VAL A 3 -15.89 -24.52 32.76
C VAL A 3 -16.42 -25.36 31.60
N ASP A 4 -17.39 -26.19 31.94
CA ASP A 4 -18.13 -27.09 31.08
C ASP A 4 -19.13 -26.26 30.26
N CYS A 5 -19.16 -26.40 28.93
CA CYS A 5 -20.14 -25.73 28.07
C CYS A 5 -20.95 -26.79 27.34
N HIS A 6 -22.03 -27.24 27.97
CA HIS A 6 -23.01 -28.11 27.35
C HIS A 6 -24.41 -27.50 27.43
N LYS A 7 -25.06 -27.51 26.26
CA LYS A 7 -26.48 -27.35 25.95
C LYS A 7 -27.04 -25.92 25.80
N GLY A 8 -27.25 -25.56 24.54
CA GLY A 8 -28.27 -24.63 24.09
C GLY A 8 -28.51 -24.84 22.59
N ARG A 9 -29.47 -25.70 22.25
CA ARG A 9 -30.08 -25.73 20.91
C ARG A 9 -31.03 -24.53 20.88
N ASP A 10 -30.92 -23.67 19.88
CA ASP A 10 -32.02 -23.25 19.01
C ASP A 10 -31.57 -22.14 18.05
N PHE A 11 -31.84 -22.40 16.76
CA PHE A 11 -32.18 -21.46 15.69
C PHE A 11 -31.70 -20.01 15.81
N TRP A 12 -30.57 -19.69 15.15
CA TRP A 12 -30.40 -18.59 14.17
C TRP A 12 -29.06 -18.82 13.46
N PHE A 13 -29.13 -19.24 12.20
CA PHE A 13 -27.98 -19.48 11.34
C PHE A 13 -27.28 -18.16 10.98
N PHE A 14 -25.94 -18.18 11.01
CA PHE A 14 -25.03 -17.20 10.38
C PHE A 14 -24.82 -15.83 11.04
N LYS A 15 -24.29 -15.82 12.28
CA LYS A 15 -23.33 -14.77 12.75
C LYS A 15 -22.77 -15.12 14.13
N GLN A 16 -21.64 -15.84 14.17
CA GLN A 16 -20.61 -15.86 15.23
C GLN A 16 -19.86 -17.19 15.15
N HIS A 17 -18.71 -17.20 14.47
CA HIS A 17 -17.69 -18.24 14.70
C HIS A 17 -16.27 -17.80 14.36
N LEU A 18 -15.95 -16.51 14.56
CA LEU A 18 -14.58 -15.99 14.42
C LEU A 18 -14.04 -15.37 15.73
N ALA A 19 -14.58 -15.78 16.88
CA ALA A 19 -14.12 -15.30 18.19
C ALA A 19 -13.11 -16.24 18.89
N CYS A 20 -12.49 -17.18 18.18
CA CYS A 20 -11.46 -18.08 18.73
C CYS A 20 -10.29 -18.31 17.77
N LEU A 21 -9.74 -17.25 17.18
CA LEU A 21 -8.37 -17.26 16.67
C LEU A 21 -7.62 -16.08 17.31
N ASP A 22 -7.35 -16.22 18.60
CA ASP A 22 -6.16 -15.60 19.17
C ASP A 22 -4.97 -16.30 18.52
N ASN A 23 -4.45 -15.70 17.47
CA ASN A 23 -3.26 -16.18 16.78
C ASN A 23 -2.40 -14.95 16.55
N SER A 24 -1.64 -14.57 17.57
CA SER A 24 -0.47 -13.70 17.43
C SER A 24 0.57 -14.44 16.56
N VAL A 25 0.28 -14.60 15.28
CA VAL A 25 1.26 -14.98 14.27
C VAL A 25 2.16 -13.78 14.17
N SER A 26 3.35 -13.86 14.78
CA SER A 26 4.44 -12.97 14.41
C SER A 26 4.71 -13.27 12.93
N LEU A 27 4.22 -12.41 12.04
CA LEU A 27 4.59 -12.47 10.64
C LEU A 27 6.12 -12.40 10.56
N ASN A 28 6.71 -13.22 9.69
CA ASN A 28 8.10 -12.96 9.33
C ASN A 28 8.15 -11.61 8.60
N LEU A 29 9.31 -10.95 8.60
CA LEU A 29 9.44 -9.61 8.04
C LEU A 29 8.92 -9.51 6.58
N PRO A 30 9.23 -10.44 5.65
CA PRO A 30 8.63 -10.43 4.32
C PRO A 30 7.09 -10.39 4.32
N ASP A 31 6.43 -11.28 5.07
CA ASP A 31 4.97 -11.37 5.11
C ASP A 31 4.34 -10.09 5.71
N GLU A 32 4.98 -9.51 6.74
CA GLU A 32 4.57 -8.22 7.32
C GLU A 32 4.64 -7.10 6.27
N LEU A 33 5.77 -7.00 5.54
CA LEU A 33 5.99 -5.97 4.54
C LEU A 33 5.02 -6.10 3.36
N VAL A 34 4.75 -7.33 2.89
CA VAL A 34 3.73 -7.58 1.85
C VAL A 34 2.36 -7.13 2.34
N SER A 35 1.96 -7.51 3.56
CA SER A 35 0.65 -7.12 4.10
C SER A 35 0.49 -5.60 4.18
N ILE A 36 1.52 -4.89 4.65
CA ILE A 36 1.52 -3.42 4.69
C ILE A 36 1.42 -2.85 3.27
N ALA A 37 2.22 -3.37 2.34
CA ALA A 37 2.25 -2.88 0.97
C ALA A 37 0.88 -3.07 0.27
N GLU A 38 0.24 -4.22 0.43
CA GLU A 38 -1.10 -4.48 -0.12
C GLU A 38 -2.15 -3.49 0.42
N ASP A 39 -2.17 -3.27 1.73
CA ASP A 39 -3.14 -2.35 2.35
C ASP A 39 -2.94 -0.92 1.85
N VAL A 40 -1.69 -0.50 1.68
CA VAL A 40 -1.35 0.83 1.17
C VAL A 40 -1.68 0.95 -0.32
N ALA A 41 -1.31 -0.03 -1.14
CA ALA A 41 -1.62 -0.06 -2.57
C ALA A 41 -3.14 -0.06 -2.82
N ARG A 42 -3.92 -0.83 -2.05
CA ARG A 42 -5.40 -0.79 -2.15
C ARG A 42 -5.97 0.57 -1.81
N ALA A 43 -5.43 1.25 -0.80
CA ALA A 43 -5.89 2.59 -0.43
C ALA A 43 -5.55 3.63 -1.51
N ALA A 44 -4.33 3.57 -2.07
CA ALA A 44 -3.94 4.41 -3.20
C ALA A 44 -4.77 4.12 -4.44
N GLY A 45 -5.07 2.84 -4.72
CA GLY A 45 -5.92 2.44 -5.83
C GLY A 45 -7.33 3.01 -5.68
N ALA A 46 -7.91 2.96 -4.48
CA ALA A 46 -9.20 3.58 -4.20
C ALA A 46 -9.18 5.10 -4.41
N LEU A 47 -8.08 5.79 -4.08
CA LEU A 47 -7.89 7.21 -4.38
C LEU A 47 -7.86 7.46 -5.90
N LEU A 48 -7.04 6.69 -6.64
CA LEU A 48 -6.87 6.85 -8.08
C LEU A 48 -8.13 6.51 -8.89
N MET A 49 -9.02 5.67 -8.35
CA MET A 49 -10.34 5.44 -8.95
C MET A 49 -11.24 6.69 -8.93
N ASN A 50 -11.00 7.66 -8.04
CA ASN A 50 -11.71 8.94 -7.99
C ASN A 50 -11.08 9.96 -8.93
N ARG A 51 -11.06 9.63 -10.23
CA ARG A 51 -10.40 10.44 -11.25
C ARG A 51 -11.11 11.80 -11.44
N PRO A 52 -10.38 12.93 -11.48
CA PRO A 52 -10.96 14.24 -11.70
C PRO A 52 -11.32 14.47 -13.17
N ASP A 53 -12.26 15.40 -13.42
CA ASP A 53 -12.65 15.81 -14.77
C ASP A 53 -11.55 16.61 -15.51
N SER A 54 -10.64 17.23 -14.75
CA SER A 54 -9.54 18.04 -15.28
C SER A 54 -8.22 17.74 -14.58
N PHE A 55 -7.13 17.82 -15.34
CA PHE A 55 -5.78 17.52 -14.89
C PHE A 55 -4.88 18.75 -14.84
N THR A 56 -4.03 18.81 -13.82
CA THR A 56 -2.91 19.74 -13.73
C THR A 56 -1.63 18.93 -13.88
N PHE A 57 -0.68 19.47 -14.65
CA PHE A 57 0.55 18.76 -15.01
C PHE A 57 1.74 19.37 -14.31
N THR A 58 2.64 18.50 -13.87
CA THR A 58 4.00 18.83 -13.50
C THR A 58 4.90 18.31 -14.61
N GLU A 59 5.55 19.20 -15.34
CA GLU A 59 6.58 18.80 -16.30
C GLU A 59 7.78 18.25 -15.52
N LYS A 60 8.18 17.01 -15.85
CA LYS A 60 9.45 16.44 -15.42
C LYS A 60 10.50 16.76 -16.50
N SER A 61 11.47 15.88 -16.69
CA SER A 61 12.69 16.17 -17.44
C SER A 61 12.50 16.38 -18.95
N SER A 62 11.33 16.03 -19.51
CA SER A 62 10.99 16.21 -20.93
C SER A 62 9.49 16.38 -21.16
N ALA A 63 9.06 16.86 -22.34
CA ALA A 63 7.65 17.07 -22.67
C ALA A 63 6.77 15.80 -22.67
N VAL A 64 7.38 14.61 -22.67
CA VAL A 64 6.70 13.30 -22.58
C VAL A 64 6.85 12.65 -21.20
N ASP A 65 7.62 13.29 -20.32
CA ASP A 65 7.87 12.89 -18.94
C ASP A 65 7.14 13.90 -18.06
N PHE A 66 5.92 13.54 -17.65
CA PHE A 66 5.07 14.41 -16.85
C PHE A 66 4.39 13.59 -15.76
N ALA A 67 4.12 14.25 -14.64
CA ALA A 67 3.22 13.75 -13.63
C ALA A 67 1.95 14.61 -13.60
N THR A 68 0.89 14.06 -13.04
CA THR A 68 -0.34 14.77 -12.75
C THR A 68 -0.45 15.06 -11.25
N GLN A 69 -1.47 15.83 -10.86
CA GLN A 69 -1.81 15.96 -9.44
C GLN A 69 -2.20 14.63 -8.78
N MET A 70 -2.57 13.61 -9.56
CA MET A 70 -2.96 12.31 -9.01
C MET A 70 -1.74 11.47 -8.62
N ASP A 71 -0.63 11.55 -9.38
CA ASP A 71 0.65 10.93 -9.03
C ASP A 71 1.15 11.47 -7.68
N GLN A 72 1.14 12.80 -7.51
CA GLN A 72 1.56 13.45 -6.26
C GLN A 72 0.66 13.08 -5.07
N GLN A 73 -0.67 13.08 -5.25
CA GLN A 73 -1.62 12.72 -4.19
C GLN A 73 -1.51 11.25 -3.79
N ALA A 74 -1.29 10.36 -4.76
CA ALA A 74 -1.04 8.95 -4.49
C ALA A 74 0.27 8.76 -3.73
N GLU A 75 1.36 9.43 -4.12
CA GLU A 75 2.63 9.38 -3.38
C GLU A 75 2.46 9.87 -1.94
N GLU A 76 1.84 11.03 -1.72
CA GLU A 76 1.61 11.58 -0.39
C GLU A 76 0.84 10.60 0.50
N LEU A 77 -0.22 9.98 -0.03
CA LEU A 77 -1.01 8.98 0.69
C LEU A 77 -0.18 7.73 1.01
N ILE A 78 0.55 7.21 0.03
CA ILE A 78 1.38 6.00 0.18
C ILE A 78 2.45 6.25 1.26
N VAL A 79 3.22 7.33 1.12
CA VAL A 79 4.30 7.69 2.05
C VAL A 79 3.75 7.93 3.46
N SER A 80 2.63 8.64 3.59
CA SER A 80 1.99 8.88 4.90
C SER A 80 1.64 7.56 5.59
N LYS A 81 1.03 6.61 4.87
CA LYS A 81 0.61 5.33 5.43
C LYS A 81 1.80 4.41 5.75
N LEU A 82 2.79 4.34 4.87
CA LEU A 82 4.01 3.57 5.11
C LEU A 82 4.75 4.07 6.34
N LEU A 83 4.91 5.39 6.49
CA LEU A 83 5.59 5.97 7.65
C LEU A 83 4.74 5.91 8.94
N ALA A 84 3.42 5.85 8.84
CA ALA A 84 2.56 5.57 9.98
C ALA A 84 2.73 4.13 10.50
N ALA A 85 2.88 3.16 9.60
CA ALA A 85 3.12 1.76 9.95
C ALA A 85 4.57 1.51 10.38
N ARG A 86 5.54 2.09 9.67
CA ARG A 86 6.98 1.85 9.84
C ARG A 86 7.78 3.18 9.78
N PRO A 87 7.76 3.97 10.87
CA PRO A 87 8.31 5.34 10.89
C PRO A 87 9.83 5.45 10.70
N ASP A 88 10.56 4.36 10.94
CA ASP A 88 12.01 4.26 10.81
C ASP A 88 12.48 3.71 9.47
N ASP A 89 11.58 3.25 8.61
CA ASP A 89 11.93 2.82 7.25
C ASP A 89 12.27 4.02 6.37
N GLY A 90 13.06 3.77 5.31
CA GLY A 90 13.40 4.75 4.29
C GLY A 90 12.35 4.83 3.20
N ILE A 91 12.37 5.93 2.44
CA ILE A 91 11.48 6.19 1.30
C ILE A 91 12.33 6.64 0.12
N ILE A 92 12.04 6.10 -1.07
CA ILE A 92 12.46 6.59 -2.37
C ILE A 92 11.21 6.49 -3.27
N ALA A 93 10.62 7.62 -3.60
CA ALA A 93 9.42 7.68 -4.41
C ALA A 93 9.63 8.52 -5.68
N GLU A 94 8.92 8.18 -6.75
CA GLU A 94 9.10 8.76 -8.08
C GLU A 94 8.91 10.29 -8.12
N GLU A 95 7.90 10.81 -7.42
CA GLU A 95 7.56 12.25 -7.41
C GLU A 95 8.42 13.06 -6.44
N GLY A 96 9.41 12.42 -5.81
CA GLY A 96 10.51 13.07 -5.12
C GLY A 96 10.48 12.91 -3.61
N ALA A 97 9.47 12.27 -3.01
CA ALA A 97 9.54 11.94 -1.59
C ALA A 97 10.74 11.03 -1.29
N ALA A 98 11.57 11.47 -0.34
CA ALA A 98 12.77 10.75 0.05
C ALA A 98 12.99 10.81 1.57
N LYS A 99 13.39 9.69 2.15
CA LYS A 99 13.75 9.58 3.56
C LYS A 99 14.83 8.52 3.73
N VAL A 100 15.89 8.85 4.45
CA VAL A 100 16.95 7.89 4.78
C VAL A 100 16.43 6.88 5.81
N SER A 101 16.64 5.60 5.53
CA SER A 101 16.27 4.50 6.42
C SER A 101 17.09 4.49 7.71
N LYS A 102 16.44 4.16 8.82
CA LYS A 102 17.06 3.84 10.11
C LYS A 102 16.87 2.37 10.50
N SER A 103 15.89 1.69 9.91
CA SER A 103 15.61 0.27 10.15
C SER A 103 16.41 -0.69 9.26
N GLY A 104 17.00 -0.19 8.17
CA GLY A 104 17.62 -1.02 7.14
C GLY A 104 16.66 -1.44 6.01
N ILE A 105 15.38 -1.09 6.11
CA ILE A 105 14.38 -1.25 5.04
C ILE A 105 14.13 0.10 4.36
N THR A 106 14.04 0.10 3.04
CA THR A 106 13.63 1.26 2.23
C THR A 106 12.52 0.85 1.29
N TRP A 107 11.44 1.64 1.29
CA TRP A 107 10.35 1.52 0.33
C TRP A 107 10.70 2.26 -0.96
N VAL A 108 10.57 1.57 -2.10
CA VAL A 108 10.71 2.11 -3.45
C VAL A 108 9.31 2.15 -4.06
N ILE A 109 8.87 3.33 -4.47
CA ILE A 109 7.47 3.61 -4.78
C ILE A 109 7.37 4.26 -6.17
N ASP A 110 6.52 3.68 -7.00
CA ASP A 110 5.91 4.34 -8.16
C ASP A 110 4.40 4.46 -7.86
N PRO A 111 3.92 5.68 -7.57
CA PRO A 111 2.55 5.90 -7.11
C PRO A 111 1.51 5.74 -8.23
N LEU A 112 1.93 5.83 -9.50
CA LEU A 112 1.07 5.71 -10.68
C LEU A 112 1.90 5.35 -11.93
N ASP A 113 2.25 4.09 -12.07
CA ASP A 113 2.92 3.62 -13.29
C ASP A 113 1.89 3.60 -14.44
N GLY A 114 2.25 4.23 -15.55
CA GLY A 114 1.34 4.42 -16.68
C GLY A 114 0.50 5.70 -16.59
N THR A 115 1.05 6.80 -16.05
CA THR A 115 0.43 8.14 -15.99
C THR A 115 -0.27 8.56 -17.28
N VAL A 116 0.31 8.26 -18.46
CA VAL A 116 -0.31 8.55 -19.77
C VAL A 116 -1.62 7.77 -19.96
N ASN A 117 -1.65 6.47 -19.65
CA ASN A 117 -2.86 5.66 -19.75
C ASN A 117 -3.93 6.18 -18.77
N TYR A 118 -3.52 6.47 -17.54
CA TYR A 118 -4.40 7.04 -16.53
C TYR A 118 -4.99 8.39 -16.99
N LEU A 119 -4.16 9.29 -17.52
CA LEU A 119 -4.57 10.60 -18.03
C LEU A 119 -5.60 10.50 -19.15
N TYR A 120 -5.53 9.46 -20.00
CA TYR A 120 -6.50 9.26 -21.08
C TYR A 120 -7.67 8.35 -20.69
N GLY A 121 -7.70 7.84 -19.46
CA GLY A 121 -8.75 6.92 -19.00
C GLY A 121 -8.68 5.53 -19.62
N LEU A 122 -7.50 5.15 -20.08
CA LEU A 122 -7.23 3.84 -20.65
C LEU A 122 -6.83 2.87 -19.53
N PRO A 123 -7.12 1.56 -19.68
CA PRO A 123 -6.57 0.56 -18.78
C PRO A 123 -5.04 0.44 -18.96
N GLY A 124 -4.38 -0.25 -18.02
CA GLY A 124 -2.94 -0.46 -18.08
C GLY A 124 -2.15 0.61 -17.33
N TRP A 125 -2.59 0.94 -16.13
CA TRP A 125 -1.85 1.68 -15.11
C TRP A 125 -1.90 0.87 -13.80
N ASN A 126 -0.92 1.07 -12.92
CA ASN A 126 -0.81 0.33 -11.65
C ASN A 126 -0.14 1.19 -10.56
N ILE A 127 -0.05 0.64 -9.35
CA ILE A 127 0.72 1.21 -8.24
C ILE A 127 1.80 0.19 -7.89
N SER A 128 3.07 0.58 -7.87
CA SER A 128 4.15 -0.34 -7.53
C SER A 128 4.79 0.07 -6.21
N ILE A 129 4.83 -0.85 -5.24
CA ILE A 129 5.45 -0.64 -3.94
C ILE A 129 6.36 -1.82 -3.63
N ALA A 130 7.65 -1.58 -3.46
CA ALA A 130 8.64 -2.57 -3.08
C ALA A 130 9.37 -2.19 -1.79
N ALA A 131 9.61 -3.15 -0.91
CA ALA A 131 10.51 -3.00 0.23
C ALA A 131 11.85 -3.68 -0.09
N LYS A 132 12.95 -2.95 0.06
CA LYS A 132 14.31 -3.48 -0.09
C LYS A 132 15.14 -3.37 1.18
N SER A 133 15.97 -4.37 1.41
CA SER A 133 17.07 -4.35 2.39
C SER A 133 18.41 -4.06 1.68
N GLN A 134 19.51 -4.21 2.41
CA GLN A 134 20.86 -4.19 1.82
C GLN A 134 21.13 -5.39 0.89
N GLU A 135 20.40 -6.50 1.08
CA GLU A 135 20.61 -7.75 0.35
C GLU A 135 19.76 -7.83 -0.93
N GLY A 136 18.71 -7.00 -1.05
CA GLY A 136 17.84 -6.96 -2.22
C GLY A 136 16.40 -6.63 -1.88
N VAL A 137 15.49 -6.91 -2.82
CA VAL A 137 14.05 -6.77 -2.62
C VAL A 137 13.57 -7.89 -1.69
N VAL A 138 12.80 -7.53 -0.67
CA VAL A 138 12.28 -8.44 0.36
C VAL A 138 10.78 -8.68 0.17
N ALA A 139 10.04 -7.67 -0.29
CA ALA A 139 8.61 -7.73 -0.57
C ALA A 139 8.27 -6.75 -1.70
N ALA A 140 7.24 -7.05 -2.49
CA ALA A 140 6.72 -6.14 -3.49
C ALA A 140 5.25 -6.45 -3.82
N VAL A 141 4.50 -5.42 -4.20
CA VAL A 141 3.12 -5.50 -4.70
C VAL A 141 2.97 -4.58 -5.92
N VAL A 142 2.06 -4.98 -6.81
CA VAL A 142 1.62 -4.25 -8.01
C VAL A 142 0.11 -4.37 -8.14
#